data_AF-A0AAD8JQZ5-F1
#
_entry.id   AF-A0AAD8JQZ5-F1
#
_cell.length_a   1.000
_cell.length_b   1.000
_cell.length_c   1.000
_cell.angle_alpha   90.00
_cell.angle_beta   90.00
_cell.angle_gamma   90.00
#
_symmetry.space_group_name_H-M   'P 1'
#
loop_
_entity.id
_entity.type
_entity.pdbx_description
1 polymer ?
#
loop_
_entity_poly.entity_id
_entity_poly.type
_entity_poly.pdbx_seq_one_letter_code
_entity_poly.pdbx_strand_id
1 'polypeptide(L)'
;MTTILNGGGQFGKPVGPARHFSTKSGAIKLRQIDMVTSAVVNTYPLSSYTFGTKEPKMEKDTSVADRLARAIKLRQIDMVTSAVVNTYPLSSYTFGTKEPKMEKDTSVADRLARMKLNYMKEGMRTSVEGILLVQEHNHPHILLLQIGNTFCKLPGGRLKPGENEIEGLQRKLSSKLAANSTGLQPDWQIGECVAIWWRPNFETIMYPYCPPHITKPKECKKLFVVHLSEREYFAVPKNLKLLAVPLFELYDNVQRYGPVISTIPQQLSRFQFNMIHT
;
A
#
# COMPACT_ATOMS: atom_id res chain seq x y z
N MET A 1 8.58 26.01 -0.91
CA MET A 1 8.41 27.15 0.02
C MET A 1 7.47 28.12 -0.65
N THR A 2 6.26 28.27 -0.13
CA THR A 2 5.27 29.22 -0.70
C THR A 2 4.89 30.20 0.42
N THR A 3 5.33 31.43 0.25
CA THR A 3 5.07 32.56 1.16
C THR A 3 3.70 33.16 0.82
N ILE A 4 2.81 33.27 1.80
CA ILE A 4 1.54 33.99 1.68
C ILE A 4 1.80 35.46 2.06
N LEU A 5 1.64 36.38 1.10
CA LEU A 5 1.71 37.81 1.35
C LEU A 5 0.31 38.31 1.78
N ASN A 6 0.23 38.83 3.01
CA ASN A 6 -0.87 39.67 3.48
C ASN A 6 -0.68 41.10 2.93
N GLY A 7 -1.61 41.56 2.09
CA GLY A 7 -1.67 42.94 1.63
C GLY A 7 -3.06 43.51 1.87
N GLY A 8 -3.19 44.37 2.88
CA GLY A 8 -4.40 45.13 3.16
C GLY A 8 -4.58 46.30 2.18
N GLY A 9 -5.83 46.59 1.84
CA GLY A 9 -6.25 47.75 1.04
C GLY A 9 -7.65 48.21 1.47
N GLN A 10 -7.79 49.51 1.69
CA GLN A 10 -8.88 50.21 2.37
C GLN A 10 -10.17 50.41 1.54
N PHE A 11 -11.28 50.45 2.29
CA PHE A 11 -12.52 51.24 2.15
C PHE A 11 -13.14 51.56 0.77
N GLY A 12 -14.34 51.02 0.56
CA GLY A 12 -15.42 51.62 -0.23
C GLY A 12 -16.78 51.23 0.37
N LYS A 13 -17.62 52.21 0.73
CA LYS A 13 -18.97 52.05 1.31
C LYS A 13 -20.07 51.90 0.22
N PRO A 14 -21.31 51.50 0.56
CA PRO A 14 -22.14 50.58 -0.23
C PRO A 14 -23.30 51.25 -0.98
N VAL A 15 -23.84 50.58 -2.01
CA VAL A 15 -25.16 50.90 -2.60
C VAL A 15 -25.86 49.61 -3.07
N GLY A 16 -27.09 49.36 -2.60
CA GLY A 16 -28.06 48.47 -3.27
C GLY A 16 -28.65 47.34 -2.41
N PRO A 17 -29.98 47.13 -2.39
CA PRO A 17 -30.68 46.46 -1.30
C PRO A 17 -30.75 44.92 -1.40
N ALA A 18 -30.94 44.32 -0.23
CA ALA A 18 -31.10 42.90 0.03
C ALA A 18 -32.18 42.23 -0.85
N ARG A 19 -31.81 41.10 -1.46
CA ARG A 19 -32.76 40.06 -1.86
C ARG A 19 -32.48 38.80 -1.05
N HIS A 20 -33.46 38.42 -0.25
CA HIS A 20 -33.57 37.10 0.34
C HIS A 20 -33.54 36.03 -0.75
N PHE A 21 -32.55 35.14 -0.70
CA PHE A 21 -32.63 33.84 -1.34
C PHE A 21 -32.37 32.75 -0.30
N SER A 22 -33.46 32.10 0.07
CA SER A 22 -33.48 30.82 0.77
C SER A 22 -32.87 29.75 -0.13
N THR A 23 -31.70 29.21 0.21
CA THR A 23 -31.18 28.00 -0.42
C THR A 23 -31.43 26.79 0.48
N LYS A 24 -32.37 25.95 0.03
CA LYS A 24 -32.62 24.62 0.60
C LYS A 24 -31.32 23.80 0.52
N SER A 25 -30.83 23.34 1.66
CA SER A 25 -29.75 22.35 1.73
C SER A 25 -30.24 21.01 1.20
N GLY A 26 -29.97 20.74 -0.07
CA GLY A 26 -30.16 19.43 -0.69
C GLY A 26 -28.97 18.55 -0.38
N ALA A 27 -29.10 17.71 0.65
CA ALA A 27 -28.14 16.65 0.93
C ALA A 27 -28.20 15.60 -0.20
N ILE A 28 -27.17 15.52 -1.03
CA ILE A 28 -26.98 14.38 -1.93
C ILE A 28 -26.27 13.28 -1.14
N LYS A 29 -27.07 12.30 -0.72
CA LYS A 29 -26.63 11.06 -0.09
C LYS A 29 -26.20 10.08 -1.19
N LEU A 30 -24.91 10.02 -1.49
CA LEU A 30 -24.35 8.91 -2.27
C LEU A 30 -24.03 7.75 -1.33
N ARG A 31 -24.94 6.78 -1.27
CA ARG A 31 -24.65 5.42 -0.80
C ARG A 31 -24.19 4.60 -2.01
N GLN A 32 -22.99 4.05 -1.96
CA GLN A 32 -22.73 2.75 -2.56
C GLN A 32 -21.76 1.95 -1.68
N ILE A 33 -22.22 0.74 -1.37
CA ILE A 33 -21.67 -0.37 -0.60
C ILE A 33 -20.70 -1.11 -1.57
N ASP A 34 -19.46 -1.49 -1.24
CA ASP A 34 -19.09 -2.71 -0.49
C ASP A 34 -17.60 -2.81 -0.10
N MET A 35 -17.40 -3.58 0.98
CA MET A 35 -16.24 -4.16 1.68
C MET A 35 -14.81 -4.12 1.09
N VAL A 36 -14.00 -3.17 1.56
CA VAL A 36 -12.66 -3.35 2.18
C VAL A 36 -12.50 -2.15 3.13
N THR A 37 -11.98 -2.32 4.35
CA THR A 37 -11.72 -1.22 5.30
C THR A 37 -10.59 -0.29 4.83
N SER A 38 -10.73 0.33 3.65
CA SER A 38 -10.05 1.58 3.35
C SER A 38 -10.87 2.68 4.02
N ALA A 39 -10.35 3.26 5.10
CA ALA A 39 -10.98 4.42 5.71
C ALA A 39 -11.17 5.50 4.63
N VAL A 40 -12.42 5.78 4.25
CA VAL A 40 -12.73 6.87 3.33
C VAL A 40 -12.51 8.16 4.11
N VAL A 41 -11.37 8.80 3.87
CA VAL A 41 -11.08 10.12 4.43
C VAL A 41 -11.81 11.15 3.59
N ASN A 42 -12.87 11.74 4.15
CA ASN A 42 -13.51 12.90 3.53
C ASN A 42 -12.52 14.07 3.53
N THR A 43 -12.23 14.60 2.34
CA THR A 43 -11.43 15.82 2.18
C THR A 43 -12.38 16.96 1.85
N TYR A 44 -12.23 18.09 2.55
CA TYR A 44 -12.98 19.32 2.29
C TYR A 44 -12.03 20.38 1.71
N PRO A 45 -12.50 21.26 0.81
CA PRO A 45 -11.71 22.38 0.33
C PRO A 45 -11.16 23.22 1.50
N LEU A 46 -9.96 23.79 1.34
CA LEU A 46 -9.38 24.66 2.38
C LEU A 46 -10.31 25.83 2.75
N SER A 47 -11.09 26.33 1.76
CA SER A 47 -12.11 27.37 1.95
C SER A 47 -13.25 26.97 2.89
N SER A 48 -13.42 25.68 3.17
CA SER A 48 -14.39 25.18 4.15
C SER A 48 -13.90 25.31 5.60
N TYR A 49 -12.62 25.65 5.82
CA TYR A 49 -12.04 25.83 7.14
C TYR A 49 -11.89 27.32 7.48
N THR A 50 -12.38 27.71 8.64
CA THR A 50 -12.10 29.02 9.23
C THR A 50 -10.96 28.88 10.23
N PHE A 51 -9.84 29.52 9.94
CA PHE A 51 -8.67 29.51 10.82
C PHE A 51 -8.74 30.74 11.73
N GLY A 52 -9.11 30.52 12.99
CA GLY A 52 -9.07 31.55 14.03
C GLY A 52 -7.77 31.47 14.84
N THR A 53 -7.22 32.61 15.24
CA THR A 53 -6.20 32.68 16.28
C THR A 53 -6.89 32.48 17.63
N LYS A 54 -6.77 31.28 18.21
CA LYS A 54 -7.25 31.04 19.57
C LYS A 54 -6.19 31.58 20.52
N GLU A 55 -6.49 32.68 21.22
CA GLU A 55 -5.63 33.10 22.34
C GLU A 55 -5.56 31.96 23.38
N PRO A 56 -4.37 31.69 23.95
CA PRO A 56 -4.23 30.66 24.97
C PRO A 56 -5.07 31.07 26.18
N LYS A 57 -6.22 30.42 26.36
CA LYS A 57 -6.95 30.51 27.62
C LYS A 57 -6.06 29.90 28.69
N MET A 58 -5.70 30.71 29.69
CA MET A 58 -4.97 30.26 30.87
C MET A 58 -5.76 29.12 31.52
N GLU A 59 -5.24 27.90 31.38
CA GLU A 59 -5.86 26.70 31.91
C GLU A 59 -5.86 26.82 33.44
N LYS A 60 -7.05 26.83 34.05
CA LYS A 60 -7.15 26.80 35.52
C LYS A 60 -6.42 25.56 36.02
N ASP A 61 -5.58 25.73 37.04
CA ASP A 61 -4.78 24.69 37.66
C ASP A 61 -5.61 23.41 37.88
N THR A 62 -5.41 22.44 36.99
CA THR A 62 -5.97 21.10 37.16
C THR A 62 -5.08 20.37 38.14
N SER A 63 -5.69 19.67 39.10
CA SER A 63 -4.96 18.98 40.15
C SER A 63 -3.95 18.01 39.54
N VAL A 64 -2.85 17.72 40.23
CA VAL A 64 -1.86 16.73 39.78
C VAL A 64 -2.54 15.38 39.47
N ALA A 65 -3.58 15.02 40.22
CA ALA A 65 -4.38 13.83 39.98
C ALA A 65 -5.14 13.89 38.64
N ASP A 66 -5.70 15.03 38.24
CA ASP A 66 -6.36 15.21 36.95
C ASP A 66 -5.37 15.17 35.79
N ARG A 67 -4.17 15.74 35.98
CA ARG A 67 -3.08 15.68 35.00
C ARG A 67 -2.58 14.24 34.85
N LEU A 68 -2.47 13.50 35.95
CA LEU A 68 -2.08 12.09 35.96
C LEU A 68 -3.17 11.21 35.32
N ALA A 69 -4.45 11.43 35.66
CA ALA A 69 -5.59 10.73 35.09
C ALA A 69 -5.73 11.00 33.58
N ARG A 70 -5.51 12.24 33.13
CA ARG A 70 -5.43 12.57 31.70
C ARG A 70 -4.23 11.93 31.03
N ALA A 71 -3.05 11.91 31.65
CA ALA A 71 -1.87 11.24 31.10
C ALA A 71 -2.06 9.72 30.99
N ILE A 72 -2.69 9.10 31.99
CA ILE A 72 -3.07 7.67 31.96
C ILE A 72 -4.12 7.43 30.89
N LYS A 73 -5.14 8.30 30.77
CA LYS A 73 -6.18 8.20 29.74
C LYS A 73 -5.67 8.48 28.32
N LEU A 74 -4.65 9.33 28.17
CA LEU A 74 -3.94 9.56 26.90
C LEU A 74 -3.03 8.38 26.54
N ARG A 75 -2.41 7.72 27.53
CA ARG A 75 -1.72 6.43 27.32
C ARG A 75 -2.69 5.29 27.00
N GLN A 76 -3.94 5.42 27.43
CA GLN A 76 -5.06 4.55 27.12
C GLN A 76 -5.93 5.10 25.97
N ILE A 77 -5.36 5.97 25.12
CA ILE A 77 -5.76 5.97 23.72
C ILE A 77 -5.34 4.59 23.23
N ASP A 78 -6.33 3.76 22.88
CA ASP A 78 -6.17 2.40 22.37
C ASP A 78 -4.79 2.24 21.73
N MET A 79 -3.84 1.61 22.43
CA MET A 79 -2.67 1.07 21.74
C MET A 79 -3.29 0.14 20.72
N VAL A 80 -3.37 0.61 19.47
CA VAL A 80 -3.72 -0.22 18.32
C VAL A 80 -2.79 -1.40 18.48
N THR A 81 -3.33 -2.54 18.90
CA THR A 81 -2.52 -3.74 19.11
C THR A 81 -1.86 -4.02 17.78
N SER A 82 -0.56 -3.76 17.68
CA SER A 82 0.17 -3.91 16.44
C SER A 82 -0.06 -5.33 15.95
N ALA A 83 -0.56 -5.47 14.72
CA ALA A 83 -0.75 -6.79 14.13
C ALA A 83 0.59 -7.53 14.16
N VAL A 84 0.57 -8.77 14.64
CA VAL A 84 1.78 -9.59 14.78
C VAL A 84 2.00 -10.35 13.48
N VAL A 85 3.23 -10.33 12.97
CA VAL A 85 3.65 -11.16 11.84
C VAL A 85 4.74 -12.11 12.32
N ASN A 86 4.44 -13.40 12.28
CA ASN A 86 5.43 -14.45 12.53
C ASN A 86 6.41 -14.51 11.36
N THR A 87 7.69 -14.59 11.67
CA THR A 87 8.77 -14.78 10.69
C THR A 87 9.67 -15.91 11.15
N TYR A 88 10.02 -16.79 10.23
CA TYR A 88 10.84 -17.97 10.50
C TYR A 88 12.22 -17.83 9.85
N PRO A 89 13.25 -18.55 10.36
CA PRO A 89 14.60 -18.50 9.81
C PRO A 89 14.61 -18.85 8.32
N LEU A 90 15.43 -18.15 7.52
CA LEU A 90 15.58 -18.43 6.09
C LEU A 90 15.95 -19.90 5.84
N SER A 91 16.71 -20.52 6.75
CA SER A 91 17.10 -21.94 6.72
C SER A 91 15.93 -22.92 6.87
N SER A 92 14.75 -22.48 7.34
CA SER A 92 13.56 -23.33 7.44
C SER A 92 12.86 -23.56 6.10
N TYR A 93 13.24 -22.78 5.07
CA TYR A 93 12.67 -22.83 3.73
C TYR A 93 13.59 -23.58 2.77
N THR A 94 12.99 -24.44 1.95
CA THR A 94 13.73 -25.19 0.92
C THR A 94 13.48 -24.58 -0.45
N PHE A 95 14.54 -24.36 -1.21
CA PHE A 95 14.48 -23.75 -2.53
C PHE A 95 14.87 -24.77 -3.61
N GLY A 96 13.89 -25.19 -4.39
CA GLY A 96 14.09 -25.97 -5.60
C GLY A 96 14.01 -25.15 -6.87
N THR A 97 14.21 -25.81 -8.00
CA THR A 97 14.08 -25.19 -9.33
C THR A 97 12.93 -25.79 -10.13
N LYS A 98 12.29 -24.98 -10.98
CA LYS A 98 11.34 -25.43 -12.00
C LYS A 98 11.62 -24.80 -13.36
N GLU A 99 10.86 -25.22 -14.35
CA GLU A 99 11.05 -24.74 -15.72
C GLU A 99 11.00 -23.20 -15.84
N PRO A 100 11.80 -22.63 -16.76
CA PRO A 100 11.85 -21.18 -16.95
C PRO A 100 10.47 -20.58 -17.19
N LYS A 101 10.22 -19.42 -16.60
CA LYS A 101 9.01 -18.65 -16.82
C LYS A 101 9.34 -17.37 -17.57
N MET A 102 9.10 -17.39 -18.87
CA MET A 102 9.31 -16.24 -19.75
C MET A 102 8.39 -15.07 -19.35
N GLU A 103 8.91 -13.86 -19.41
CA GLU A 103 8.09 -12.65 -19.32
C GLU A 103 7.26 -12.50 -20.60
N LYS A 104 6.08 -11.88 -20.48
CA LYS A 104 5.17 -11.73 -21.62
C LYS A 104 5.63 -10.69 -22.64
N ASP A 105 6.40 -9.71 -22.18
CA ASP A 105 6.81 -8.56 -22.98
C ASP A 105 8.33 -8.57 -23.10
N THR A 106 8.83 -8.39 -24.31
CA THR A 106 10.27 -8.29 -24.63
C THR A 106 10.85 -6.92 -24.26
N SER A 107 10.01 -5.89 -24.20
CA SER A 107 10.42 -4.52 -23.85
C SER A 107 9.39 -3.80 -22.99
N VAL A 108 9.80 -2.66 -22.43
CA VAL A 108 8.89 -1.74 -21.72
C VAL A 108 7.83 -1.18 -22.68
N ALA A 109 8.20 -0.91 -23.93
CA ALA A 109 7.28 -0.40 -24.95
C ALA A 109 6.17 -1.42 -25.25
N ASP A 110 6.53 -2.68 -25.45
CA ASP A 110 5.57 -3.76 -25.70
C ASP A 110 4.59 -3.94 -24.54
N ARG A 111 5.12 -3.84 -23.31
CA ARG A 111 4.30 -3.89 -22.09
C ARG A 111 3.28 -2.76 -22.04
N LEU A 112 3.67 -1.53 -22.36
CA LEU A 112 2.78 -0.37 -22.36
C LEU A 112 1.77 -0.44 -23.50
N ALA A 113 2.17 -0.89 -24.70
CA ALA A 113 1.28 -1.11 -25.83
C ALA A 113 0.19 -2.16 -25.49
N ARG A 114 0.60 -3.31 -24.92
CA ARG A 114 -0.33 -4.34 -24.46
C ARG A 114 -1.21 -3.85 -23.31
N MET A 115 -0.69 -3.01 -22.41
CA MET A 115 -1.49 -2.38 -21.36
C MET A 115 -2.58 -1.49 -21.96
N LYS A 116 -2.23 -0.64 -22.94
CA LYS A 116 -3.19 0.22 -23.65
C LYS A 116 -4.28 -0.59 -24.34
N LEU A 117 -3.90 -1.64 -25.07
CA LEU A 117 -4.86 -2.52 -25.75
C LEU A 117 -5.83 -3.19 -24.76
N ASN A 118 -5.33 -3.75 -23.66
CA ASN A 118 -6.17 -4.39 -22.66
C ASN A 118 -7.08 -3.38 -21.95
N TYR A 119 -6.58 -2.18 -21.70
CA TYR A 119 -7.36 -1.13 -21.07
C TYR A 119 -8.58 -0.71 -21.91
N MET A 120 -8.41 -0.62 -23.23
CA MET A 120 -9.52 -0.31 -24.13
C MET A 120 -10.59 -1.41 -24.17
N LYS A 121 -10.23 -2.66 -23.86
CA LYS A 121 -11.15 -3.81 -23.87
C LYS A 121 -11.84 -4.05 -22.52
N GLU A 122 -11.07 -3.99 -21.45
CA GLU A 122 -11.45 -4.48 -20.11
C GLU A 122 -11.42 -3.40 -19.03
N GLY A 123 -10.95 -2.19 -19.35
CA GLY A 123 -10.79 -1.10 -18.41
C GLY A 123 -9.54 -1.19 -17.54
N MET A 124 -9.61 -0.64 -16.33
CA MET A 124 -8.47 -0.55 -15.42
C MET A 124 -7.88 -1.93 -15.10
N ARG A 125 -6.56 -2.04 -15.15
CA ARG A 125 -5.85 -3.23 -14.70
C ARG A 125 -5.82 -3.29 -13.17
N THR A 126 -6.18 -4.43 -12.60
CA THR A 126 -5.89 -4.74 -11.19
C THR A 126 -4.70 -5.69 -11.09
N SER A 127 -3.73 -5.37 -10.23
CA SER A 127 -2.56 -6.21 -9.96
C SER A 127 -2.42 -6.43 -8.45
N VAL A 128 -2.02 -7.63 -8.05
CA VAL A 128 -1.75 -7.98 -6.64
C VAL A 128 -0.34 -8.53 -6.50
N GLU A 129 0.35 -8.16 -5.43
CA GLU A 129 1.71 -8.60 -5.11
C GLU A 129 1.80 -9.01 -3.64
N GLY A 130 2.52 -10.09 -3.37
CA GLY A 130 2.71 -10.64 -2.02
C GLY A 130 4.06 -10.25 -1.44
N ILE A 131 4.06 -9.82 -0.18
CA ILE A 131 5.24 -9.58 0.65
C ILE A 131 5.43 -10.82 1.52
N LEU A 132 6.39 -11.66 1.16
CA LEU A 132 6.74 -12.87 1.89
C LEU A 132 7.92 -12.54 2.80
N LEU A 133 7.71 -12.65 4.11
CA LEU A 133 8.70 -12.31 5.14
C LEU A 133 9.37 -13.57 5.68
N VAL A 134 10.69 -13.50 5.78
CA VAL A 134 11.55 -14.48 6.46
C VAL A 134 12.49 -13.71 7.38
N GLN A 135 13.28 -14.39 8.19
CA GLN A 135 14.29 -13.74 9.00
C GLN A 135 15.65 -14.42 8.88
N GLU A 136 16.70 -13.62 9.02
CA GLU A 136 18.08 -14.10 9.13
C GLU A 136 18.76 -13.22 10.17
N HIS A 137 19.49 -13.82 11.11
CA HIS A 137 20.14 -13.12 12.23
C HIS A 137 19.21 -12.17 13.00
N ASN A 138 17.97 -12.59 13.27
CA ASN A 138 16.95 -11.80 13.95
C ASN A 138 16.57 -10.49 13.23
N HIS A 139 16.73 -10.47 11.90
CA HIS A 139 16.41 -9.33 11.05
C HIS A 139 15.39 -9.73 9.96
N PRO A 140 14.32 -8.95 9.75
CA PRO A 140 13.32 -9.24 8.71
C PRO A 140 13.89 -9.07 7.31
N HIS A 141 13.60 -10.03 6.44
CA HIS A 141 13.95 -10.05 5.03
C HIS A 141 12.71 -10.29 4.18
N ILE A 142 12.67 -9.69 3.00
CA ILE A 142 11.60 -9.89 2.02
C ILE A 142 12.12 -10.76 0.88
N LEU A 143 11.33 -11.76 0.50
CA LEU A 143 11.63 -12.58 -0.67
C LEU A 143 11.28 -11.84 -1.98
N LEU A 144 12.29 -11.59 -2.82
CA LEU A 144 12.15 -10.92 -4.11
C LEU A 144 12.60 -11.83 -5.26
N LEU A 145 11.87 -11.80 -6.37
CA LEU A 145 12.26 -12.43 -7.63
C LEU A 145 13.17 -11.48 -8.41
N GLN A 146 14.42 -11.89 -8.64
CA GLN A 146 15.37 -11.18 -9.47
C GLN A 146 15.35 -11.72 -10.91
N ILE A 147 15.29 -10.81 -11.88
CA ILE A 147 15.41 -11.06 -13.32
C ILE A 147 16.74 -10.48 -13.79
N GLY A 148 17.59 -11.32 -14.39
CA GLY A 148 18.96 -10.93 -14.69
C GLY A 148 19.69 -10.53 -13.41
N ASN A 149 20.44 -9.42 -13.46
CA ASN A 149 21.21 -8.94 -12.31
C ASN A 149 20.67 -7.65 -11.68
N THR A 150 19.75 -6.95 -12.34
CA THR A 150 19.38 -5.57 -11.95
C THR A 150 17.92 -5.40 -11.57
N PHE A 151 17.02 -6.31 -11.97
CA PHE A 151 15.59 -6.08 -11.83
C PHE A 151 14.97 -6.99 -10.76
N CYS A 152 14.38 -6.40 -9.73
CA CYS A 152 13.67 -7.14 -8.68
C CYS A 152 12.15 -6.93 -8.78
N LYS A 153 11.38 -7.97 -8.47
CA LYS A 153 9.91 -7.96 -8.41
C LYS A 153 9.43 -8.69 -7.17
N LEU A 154 8.33 -8.22 -6.59
CA LEU A 154 7.53 -9.05 -5.70
C LEU A 154 6.84 -10.18 -6.49
N PRO A 155 6.64 -11.37 -5.90
CA PRO A 155 5.80 -12.40 -6.50
C PRO A 155 4.33 -11.93 -6.53
N GLY A 156 3.68 -12.12 -7.68
CA GLY A 156 2.32 -11.61 -7.89
C GLY A 156 1.97 -11.47 -9.37
N GLY A 157 0.97 -10.64 -9.67
CA GLY A 157 0.67 -10.21 -11.03
C GLY A 157 -0.75 -9.70 -11.24
N ARG A 158 -1.11 -9.55 -12.52
CA ARG A 158 -2.41 -9.06 -12.98
C ARG A 158 -3.55 -10.05 -12.70
N LEU A 159 -4.64 -9.57 -12.11
CA LEU A 159 -5.89 -10.32 -11.92
C LEU A 159 -6.69 -10.44 -13.22
N LYS A 160 -7.49 -11.50 -13.32
CA LYS A 160 -8.54 -11.62 -14.34
C LYS A 160 -9.70 -10.65 -14.01
N PRO A 161 -10.51 -10.22 -15.00
CA PRO A 161 -11.71 -9.45 -14.71
C PRO A 161 -12.63 -10.18 -13.72
N GLY A 162 -13.05 -9.48 -12.66
CA GLY A 162 -13.93 -10.04 -11.62
C GLY A 162 -13.28 -11.03 -10.64
N GLU A 163 -11.98 -11.30 -10.76
CA GLU A 163 -11.29 -12.24 -9.87
C GLU A 163 -11.06 -11.63 -8.47
N ASN A 164 -11.32 -12.41 -7.43
CA ASN A 164 -11.06 -12.02 -6.05
C ASN A 164 -9.56 -11.78 -5.84
N GLU A 165 -9.20 -10.76 -5.05
CA GLU A 165 -7.82 -10.32 -4.87
C GLU A 165 -6.97 -11.35 -4.11
N ILE A 166 -7.56 -11.99 -3.10
CA ILE A 166 -6.92 -13.01 -2.26
C ILE A 166 -6.69 -14.28 -3.09
N GLU A 167 -7.74 -14.85 -3.66
CA GLU A 167 -7.65 -16.05 -4.53
C GLU A 167 -6.73 -15.80 -5.74
N GLY A 168 -6.85 -14.60 -6.31
CA GLY A 168 -6.04 -14.14 -7.41
C GLY A 168 -4.56 -14.09 -7.04
N LEU A 169 -4.21 -13.61 -5.85
CA LEU A 169 -2.84 -13.60 -5.34
C LEU A 169 -2.34 -15.02 -5.06
N GLN A 170 -3.11 -15.88 -4.38
CA GLN A 170 -2.76 -17.28 -4.16
C GLN A 170 -2.41 -17.98 -5.48
N ARG A 171 -3.26 -17.84 -6.50
CA ARG A 171 -3.02 -18.38 -7.84
C ARG A 171 -1.73 -17.81 -8.47
N LYS A 172 -1.40 -16.53 -8.24
CA LYS A 172 -0.15 -15.94 -8.75
C LYS A 172 1.07 -16.45 -8.01
N LEU A 173 1.00 -16.58 -6.69
CA LEU A 173 2.07 -17.13 -5.86
C LEU A 173 2.34 -18.58 -6.26
N SER A 174 1.32 -19.44 -6.38
CA SER A 174 1.51 -20.82 -6.85
C SER A 174 2.15 -20.86 -8.24
N SER A 175 1.65 -20.04 -9.18
CA SER A 175 2.21 -19.96 -10.53
C SER A 175 3.67 -19.52 -10.58
N LYS A 176 4.14 -18.76 -9.57
CA LYS A 176 5.50 -18.22 -9.50
C LYS A 176 6.44 -19.09 -8.67
N LEU A 177 5.99 -19.62 -7.53
CA LEU A 177 6.83 -20.21 -6.49
C LEU A 177 6.43 -21.62 -6.05
N ALA A 178 5.24 -22.14 -6.38
CA ALA A 178 4.92 -23.52 -6.02
C ALA A 178 5.56 -24.53 -6.99
N ALA A 179 5.79 -25.75 -6.49
CA ALA A 179 6.21 -26.88 -7.32
C ALA A 179 5.15 -27.26 -8.35
N ASN A 180 5.47 -28.15 -9.29
CA ASN A 180 4.46 -28.73 -10.18
C ASN A 180 3.77 -29.96 -9.55
N SER A 181 4.37 -30.55 -8.50
CA SER A 181 3.79 -31.65 -7.74
C SER A 181 2.72 -31.14 -6.78
N THR A 182 1.61 -31.87 -6.71
CA THR A 182 0.46 -31.53 -5.84
C THR A 182 0.80 -31.61 -4.35
N GLY A 183 1.70 -32.51 -3.95
CA GLY A 183 2.13 -32.67 -2.56
C GLY A 183 3.10 -31.62 -2.02
N LEU A 184 3.57 -30.69 -2.86
CA LEU A 184 4.52 -29.62 -2.48
C LEU A 184 3.96 -28.22 -2.81
N GLN A 185 2.64 -28.06 -2.72
CA GLN A 185 2.00 -26.76 -2.86
C GLN A 185 2.00 -26.04 -1.51
N PRO A 186 2.53 -24.82 -1.41
CA PRO A 186 2.39 -23.99 -0.22
C PRO A 186 0.92 -23.63 0.04
N ASP A 187 0.54 -23.60 1.31
CA ASP A 187 -0.76 -23.10 1.73
C ASP A 187 -0.68 -21.58 1.95
N TRP A 188 -0.96 -20.82 0.90
CA TRP A 188 -0.79 -19.38 0.91
C TRP A 188 -1.83 -18.67 1.80
N GLN A 189 -1.42 -18.31 3.01
CA GLN A 189 -2.20 -17.49 3.93
C GLN A 189 -2.01 -16.00 3.63
N ILE A 190 -2.91 -15.43 2.82
CA ILE A 190 -2.86 -14.01 2.46
C ILE A 190 -3.42 -13.17 3.62
N GLY A 191 -2.57 -12.32 4.19
CA GLY A 191 -2.92 -11.37 5.22
C GLY A 191 -3.52 -10.08 4.66
N GLU A 192 -3.37 -9.00 5.43
CA GLU A 192 -3.98 -7.72 5.08
C GLU A 192 -3.25 -6.96 3.95
N CYS A 193 -4.00 -6.10 3.28
CA CYS A 193 -3.47 -5.15 2.29
C CYS A 193 -2.70 -4.04 3.01
N VAL A 194 -1.42 -3.87 2.68
CA VAL A 194 -0.55 -2.87 3.33
C VAL A 194 -0.29 -1.64 2.48
N ALA A 195 -0.51 -1.71 1.16
CA ALA A 195 -0.35 -0.55 0.29
C ALA A 195 -1.17 -0.68 -0.99
N ILE A 196 -1.65 0.46 -1.49
CA ILE A 196 -2.33 0.60 -2.77
C ILE A 196 -1.62 1.66 -3.60
N TRP A 197 -1.25 1.28 -4.83
CA TRP A 197 -0.54 2.13 -5.77
C TRP A 197 -1.35 2.30 -7.05
N TRP A 198 -1.38 3.53 -7.56
CA TRP A 198 -2.17 3.91 -8.72
C TRP A 198 -1.28 4.39 -9.86
N ARG A 199 -1.54 3.88 -11.05
CA ARG A 199 -0.93 4.34 -12.30
C ARG A 199 -1.93 5.21 -13.05
N PRO A 200 -1.71 6.53 -13.17
CA PRO A 200 -2.66 7.41 -13.85
C PRO A 200 -2.62 7.30 -15.38
N ASN A 201 -1.45 7.05 -15.95
CA ASN A 201 -1.18 7.10 -17.41
C ASN A 201 -0.51 5.81 -17.92
N PHE A 202 -0.38 5.65 -19.24
CA PHE A 202 0.34 4.52 -19.85
C PHE A 202 1.86 4.73 -19.80
N GLU A 203 2.36 4.93 -18.59
CA GLU A 203 3.75 5.21 -18.26
C GLU A 203 4.17 4.31 -17.09
N THR A 204 5.43 4.36 -16.66
CA THR A 204 5.96 3.51 -15.59
C THR A 204 5.73 4.06 -14.18
N ILE A 205 5.41 5.35 -14.04
CA ILE A 205 5.22 6.03 -12.75
C ILE A 205 3.93 5.55 -12.05
N MET A 206 4.00 5.38 -10.73
CA MET A 206 2.86 5.08 -9.86
C MET A 206 2.89 5.98 -8.63
N TYR A 207 1.74 6.20 -8.02
CA TYR A 207 1.56 7.03 -6.84
C TYR A 207 0.87 6.22 -5.72
N PRO A 208 1.21 6.41 -4.44
CA PRO A 208 0.57 5.72 -3.31
C PRO A 208 -0.82 6.30 -2.96
N TYR A 209 -1.46 6.97 -3.91
CA TYR A 209 -2.81 7.53 -3.86
C TYR A 209 -3.30 7.70 -5.31
N CYS A 210 -4.61 7.77 -5.52
CA CYS A 210 -5.14 8.15 -6.83
C CYS A 210 -5.02 9.68 -6.98
N PRO A 211 -4.24 10.21 -7.95
CA PRO A 211 -4.06 11.66 -8.04
C PRO A 211 -5.37 12.41 -8.30
N PRO A 212 -5.51 13.67 -7.82
CA PRO A 212 -6.69 14.48 -8.09
C PRO A 212 -7.01 14.57 -9.59
N HIS A 213 -8.30 14.60 -9.92
CA HIS A 213 -8.84 14.67 -11.29
C HIS A 213 -8.60 13.42 -12.17
N ILE A 214 -7.88 12.41 -11.68
CA ILE A 214 -7.74 11.12 -12.38
C ILE A 214 -8.98 10.26 -12.12
N THR A 215 -9.95 10.31 -13.03
CA THR A 215 -11.18 9.49 -12.96
C THR A 215 -11.03 8.12 -13.62
N LYS A 216 -9.99 7.94 -14.44
CA LYS A 216 -9.75 6.74 -15.26
C LYS A 216 -8.29 6.27 -15.15
N PRO A 217 -7.84 5.82 -13.96
CA PRO A 217 -6.49 5.29 -13.78
C PRO A 217 -6.30 4.00 -14.59
N LYS A 218 -5.05 3.74 -15.01
CA LYS A 218 -4.70 2.61 -15.88
C LYS A 218 -4.41 1.32 -15.12
N GLU A 219 -3.90 1.44 -13.90
CA GLU A 219 -3.62 0.30 -13.02
C GLU A 219 -3.84 0.68 -11.55
N CYS A 220 -4.48 -0.23 -10.81
CA CYS A 220 -4.48 -0.27 -9.35
C CYS A 220 -3.69 -1.50 -8.92
N LYS A 221 -2.61 -1.29 -8.16
CA LYS A 221 -1.74 -2.34 -7.63
C LYS A 221 -1.90 -2.41 -6.12
N LYS A 222 -2.15 -3.59 -5.58
CA LYS A 222 -2.30 -3.85 -4.14
C LYS A 222 -1.21 -4.77 -3.64
N LEU A 223 -0.65 -4.44 -2.48
CA LEU A 223 0.39 -5.23 -1.82
C LEU A 223 -0.20 -5.85 -0.56
N PHE A 224 0.00 -7.15 -0.38
CA PHE A 224 -0.49 -7.91 0.77
C PHE A 224 0.67 -8.56 1.51
N VAL A 225 0.61 -8.59 2.84
CA VAL A 225 1.48 -9.48 3.62
C VAL A 225 1.02 -10.92 3.39
N VAL A 226 1.96 -11.84 3.23
CA VAL A 226 1.69 -13.27 3.11
C VAL A 226 2.31 -13.95 4.32
N HIS A 227 1.47 -14.59 5.13
CA HIS A 227 1.91 -15.37 6.29
C HIS A 227 2.44 -16.71 5.78
N LEU A 228 3.75 -16.94 5.96
CA LEU A 228 4.36 -18.22 5.63
C LEU A 228 4.19 -19.20 6.79
N SER A 229 4.06 -20.48 6.47
CA SER A 229 4.23 -21.56 7.44
C SER A 229 5.69 -21.61 7.92
N GLU A 230 5.93 -22.35 9.01
CA GLU A 230 7.29 -22.56 9.54
C GLU A 230 8.24 -23.13 8.50
N ARG A 231 7.75 -24.03 7.64
CA ARG A 231 8.50 -24.68 6.57
C ARG A 231 7.67 -24.66 5.31
N GLU A 232 8.31 -24.25 4.22
CA GLU A 232 7.71 -24.26 2.88
C GLU A 232 8.75 -24.68 1.85
N TYR A 233 8.28 -25.29 0.76
CA TYR A 233 9.08 -25.59 -0.41
C TYR A 233 8.75 -24.61 -1.54
N PHE A 234 9.75 -23.84 -1.98
CA PHE A 234 9.62 -22.93 -3.11
C PHE A 234 10.34 -23.48 -4.34
N ALA A 235 9.62 -23.67 -5.43
CA ALA A 235 10.17 -24.01 -6.73
C ALA A 235 10.35 -22.73 -7.58
N VAL A 236 11.59 -22.27 -7.69
CA VAL A 236 11.97 -21.03 -8.39
C VAL A 236 12.20 -21.32 -9.89
N PRO A 237 11.61 -20.55 -10.82
CA PRO A 237 11.91 -20.71 -12.25
C PRO A 237 13.41 -20.51 -12.54
N LYS A 238 14.03 -21.40 -13.32
CA LYS A 238 15.48 -21.40 -13.63
C LYS A 238 16.03 -20.08 -14.18
N ASN A 239 15.21 -19.26 -14.83
CA ASN A 239 15.59 -17.95 -15.36
C ASN A 239 15.48 -16.80 -14.35
N LEU A 240 15.13 -17.10 -13.10
CA LEU A 240 14.98 -16.16 -11.99
C LEU A 240 15.83 -16.61 -10.80
N LYS A 241 16.17 -15.66 -9.94
CA LYS A 241 16.70 -15.94 -8.60
C LYS A 241 15.69 -15.48 -7.56
N LEU A 242 15.59 -16.19 -6.44
CA LEU A 242 14.83 -15.75 -5.28
C LEU A 242 15.82 -15.24 -4.25
N LEU A 243 15.73 -13.96 -3.90
CA LEU A 243 16.61 -13.28 -2.97
C LEU A 243 15.86 -13.00 -1.67
N ALA A 244 16.50 -13.21 -0.51
CA ALA A 244 16.04 -12.65 0.75
C ALA A 244 16.76 -11.31 0.95
N VAL A 245 16.01 -10.20 0.91
CA VAL A 245 16.59 -8.85 0.99
C VAL A 245 16.20 -8.19 2.32
N PRO A 246 17.15 -7.77 3.17
CA PRO A 246 16.85 -7.18 4.45
C PRO A 246 16.15 -5.82 4.30
N LEU A 247 15.26 -5.48 5.24
CA LEU A 247 14.53 -4.20 5.18
C LEU A 247 15.44 -2.97 5.08
N PHE A 248 16.63 -2.98 5.71
CA PHE A 248 17.56 -1.84 5.64
C PHE A 248 18.15 -1.64 4.23
N GLU A 249 18.28 -2.69 3.42
CA GLU A 249 18.79 -2.58 2.04
C GLU A 249 17.72 -2.01 1.10
N LEU A 250 16.43 -2.24 1.43
CA LEU A 250 15.29 -1.71 0.69
C LEU A 250 15.00 -0.25 1.03
N TYR A 251 15.13 0.12 2.30
CA TYR A 251 14.75 1.44 2.80
C TYR A 251 15.43 2.57 2.03
N ASP A 252 14.61 3.43 1.43
CA ASP A 252 15.04 4.61 0.65
C ASP A 252 15.92 4.28 -0.59
N ASN A 253 15.97 3.01 -1.00
CA ASN A 253 16.78 2.57 -2.14
C ASN A 253 15.96 2.49 -3.44
N VAL A 254 15.38 3.63 -3.82
CA VAL A 254 14.52 3.76 -5.01
C VAL A 254 15.28 3.44 -6.29
N GLN A 255 16.58 3.76 -6.36
CA GLN A 255 17.39 3.53 -7.55
C GLN A 255 17.49 2.04 -7.91
N ARG A 256 17.64 1.17 -6.91
CA ARG A 256 17.78 -0.28 -7.13
C ARG A 256 16.43 -1.02 -7.16
N TYR A 257 15.51 -0.66 -6.26
CA TYR A 257 14.27 -1.43 -6.06
C TYR A 257 13.00 -0.74 -6.59
N GLY A 258 13.12 0.50 -7.06
CA GLY A 258 11.99 1.30 -7.49
C GLY A 258 11.13 1.80 -6.30
N PRO A 259 10.17 2.71 -6.56
CA PRO A 259 9.44 3.41 -5.51
C PRO A 259 8.50 2.51 -4.70
N VAL A 260 8.01 1.41 -5.30
CA VAL A 260 7.08 0.50 -4.63
C VAL A 260 7.79 -0.38 -3.60
N ILE A 261 8.91 -1.00 -3.98
CA ILE A 261 9.61 -1.95 -3.10
C ILE A 261 10.41 -1.21 -2.02
N SER A 262 11.06 -0.10 -2.37
CA SER A 262 11.88 0.68 -1.43
C SER A 262 11.10 1.32 -0.28
N THR A 263 9.77 1.40 -0.41
CA THR A 263 8.88 1.96 0.61
C THR A 263 8.18 0.90 1.46
N ILE A 264 8.43 -0.40 1.20
CA ILE A 264 7.84 -1.49 1.99
C ILE A 264 8.25 -1.42 3.48
N PRO A 265 9.50 -1.08 3.86
CA PRO A 265 9.86 -0.95 5.29
C PRO A 265 8.93 0.02 6.05
N GLN A 266 8.52 1.12 5.42
CA GLN A 266 7.56 2.08 5.99
C GLN A 266 6.17 1.45 6.15
N GLN A 267 5.71 0.67 5.16
CA GLN A 267 4.39 0.01 5.24
C GLN A 267 4.34 -1.09 6.29
N LEU A 268 5.48 -1.74 6.54
CA LEU A 268 5.59 -2.80 7.54
C LEU A 268 5.87 -2.28 8.96
N SER A 269 6.22 -1.00 9.12
CA SER A 269 6.61 -0.42 10.42
C SER A 269 5.55 -0.49 11.52
N ARG A 270 4.27 -0.68 11.13
CA ARG A 270 3.14 -0.84 12.07
C ARG A 270 2.99 -2.25 12.64
N PHE A 271 3.66 -3.25 12.06
CA PHE A 271 3.57 -4.63 12.49
C PHE A 271 4.61 -4.92 13.58
N GLN A 272 4.24 -5.80 14.51
CA GLN A 272 5.20 -6.41 15.42
C GLN A 272 5.71 -7.71 14.80
N PHE A 273 7.01 -7.78 14.50
CA PHE A 273 7.60 -9.04 14.03
C PHE A 273 7.87 -9.98 15.19
N ASN A 274 7.27 -11.16 15.16
CA ASN A 274 7.58 -12.25 16.07
C ASN A 274 8.61 -13.17 15.39
N MET A 275 9.88 -12.98 15.76
CA MET A 275 11.02 -13.72 15.21
C MET A 275 11.07 -15.10 15.89
N ILE A 276 10.55 -16.12 15.20
CA ILE A 276 10.54 -17.48 15.74
C ILE A 276 11.92 -18.09 15.53
N HIS A 277 12.47 -18.67 16.60
CA HIS A 277 13.70 -19.45 16.57
C HIS A 277 13.33 -20.94 16.60
N THR A 278 13.93 -21.71 15.70
CA THR A 278 13.91 -23.19 15.70
C THR A 278 15.13 -23.75 16.38
#